data_AF-A0A6G0TFM1-F1
#
_entry.id   AF-A0A6G0TFM1-F1
#
_cell.length_a   1.000
_cell.length_b   1.000
_cell.length_c   1.000
_cell.angle_alpha   90.00
_cell.angle_beta   90.00
_cell.angle_gamma   90.00
#
_symmetry.space_group_name_H-M   'P 1'
#
loop_
_entity.id
_entity.type
_entity.pdbx_description
1 polymer ?
#
loop_
_entity_poly.entity_id
_entity_poly.type
_entity_poly.pdbx_seq_one_letter_code
_entity_poly.pdbx_strand_id
1 'polypeptide(L)'
;MNHIYNNTMMSSFEVSDVAINIKLYKLLRFYHLFDPNSTDIFGYHFYRFTGIFITVFIQLFVLFGLLGCFMEMEDTINDIEQFIFIFVNLSNFLSVMKLCVFTYKAKNTWDLFDVTCIHFLKSEKCCKYRNEILEKVRNKSIKLTNFIFGFATMTFIIWTIYPLVVNLFLIKTDQNNLQRYQNIFNMRYPVTINTYNQYYFFFYTIEMIMGFFILYNSILIDTFLVSFCWVLIAQYEILSEAFGSIEFKNNTKDCSIKACDDFKSVLSDQRRLNLKLKLYYSIIWYVILTYVVLSSCSIITLTYSFIMTCISSTKSLPVLSIIKIIAPFSIVSFQIFLHCYFFGLINFKKASVSYGMYSCNWTSMDLKFKKLLLLSMQMNDADKLMIKATPTRIINLELFVKVMITTYNIVSL
;
A
#
# COMPACT_ATOMS: atom_id res chain seq x y z
N MET A 1 11.80 -17.38 -42.81
CA MET A 1 10.98 -18.40 -42.11
C MET A 1 11.49 -18.65 -40.68
N ASN A 2 11.82 -17.58 -39.93
CA ASN A 2 12.41 -17.65 -38.58
C ASN A 2 12.01 -16.42 -37.75
N HIS A 3 10.73 -16.05 -37.77
CA HIS A 3 10.25 -14.86 -37.06
C HIS A 3 8.88 -15.00 -36.37
N ILE A 4 8.39 -16.23 -36.17
CA ILE A 4 7.02 -16.49 -35.65
C ILE A 4 7.01 -17.21 -34.28
N TYR A 5 8.16 -17.56 -33.69
CA TYR A 5 8.20 -18.42 -32.49
C TYR A 5 8.54 -17.72 -31.15
N ASN A 6 8.30 -16.41 -31.01
CA ASN A 6 8.52 -15.71 -29.73
C ASN A 6 7.30 -14.94 -29.18
N ASN A 7 6.11 -15.09 -29.77
CA ASN A 7 4.89 -14.37 -29.33
C ASN A 7 3.81 -15.28 -28.72
N THR A 8 4.13 -16.50 -28.33
CA THR A 8 3.17 -17.41 -27.70
C THR A 8 3.39 -17.52 -26.20
N MET A 9 2.38 -17.05 -25.45
CA MET A 9 2.10 -17.28 -24.02
C MET A 9 2.94 -16.52 -22.97
N MET A 10 2.52 -15.29 -22.67
CA MET A 10 2.34 -14.88 -21.27
C MET A 10 0.85 -15.11 -20.96
N SER A 11 0.50 -16.36 -20.66
CA SER A 11 -0.85 -16.75 -20.25
C SER A 11 -1.24 -15.99 -18.98
N SER A 12 -2.50 -15.59 -18.86
CA SER A 12 -3.05 -14.99 -17.65
C SER A 12 -2.57 -15.74 -16.39
N PHE A 13 -2.03 -15.04 -15.41
CA PHE A 13 -1.50 -15.67 -14.20
C PHE A 13 -2.58 -16.52 -13.50
N GLU A 14 -2.31 -17.82 -13.32
CA GLU A 14 -3.20 -18.74 -12.60
C GLU A 14 -3.08 -18.56 -11.08
N VAL A 15 -4.15 -18.89 -10.36
CA VAL A 15 -4.25 -18.67 -8.90
C VAL A 15 -3.30 -19.60 -8.11
N SER A 16 -2.96 -20.76 -8.67
CA SER A 16 -1.98 -21.71 -8.12
C SER A 16 -0.56 -21.18 -8.22
N ASP A 17 -0.25 -20.40 -9.26
CA ASP A 17 1.13 -20.13 -9.68
C ASP A 17 1.71 -18.85 -9.07
N VAL A 18 0.87 -18.10 -8.35
CA VAL A 18 1.19 -16.79 -7.80
C VAL A 18 1.09 -16.76 -6.28
N ALA A 19 2.11 -16.21 -5.63
CA ALA A 19 2.22 -16.10 -4.17
C ALA A 19 1.36 -14.96 -3.56
N ILE A 20 0.62 -14.22 -4.38
CA ILE A 20 -0.28 -13.12 -3.99
C ILE A 20 -1.75 -13.57 -4.05
N ASN A 21 -2.64 -12.87 -3.31
CA ASN A 21 -4.09 -13.07 -3.37
C ASN A 21 -4.72 -12.62 -4.71
N ILE A 22 -4.31 -13.24 -5.80
CA ILE A 22 -4.75 -12.86 -7.15
C ILE A 22 -6.25 -13.09 -7.37
N LYS A 23 -6.87 -14.00 -6.62
CA LYS A 23 -8.33 -14.24 -6.64
C LYS A 23 -9.09 -12.99 -6.19
N LEU A 24 -8.64 -12.35 -5.11
CA LEU A 24 -9.21 -11.08 -4.65
C LEU A 24 -9.00 -9.97 -5.68
N TYR A 25 -7.80 -9.83 -6.24
CA TYR A 25 -7.51 -8.77 -7.22
C TYR A 25 -8.23 -8.95 -8.56
N LYS A 26 -8.52 -10.19 -8.97
CA LYS A 26 -9.38 -10.49 -10.13
C LYS A 26 -10.85 -10.16 -9.83
N LEU A 27 -11.36 -10.56 -8.66
CA LEU A 27 -12.73 -10.23 -8.23
C LEU A 27 -12.96 -8.71 -8.20
N LEU A 28 -11.98 -7.98 -7.67
CA LEU A 28 -11.99 -6.52 -7.57
C LEU A 28 -11.62 -5.82 -8.89
N ARG A 29 -11.40 -6.58 -9.98
CA ARG A 29 -10.99 -6.10 -11.31
C ARG A 29 -9.69 -5.28 -11.36
N PHE A 30 -8.97 -5.16 -10.24
CA PHE A 30 -7.70 -4.45 -10.14
C PHE A 30 -6.60 -5.12 -10.99
N TYR A 31 -6.63 -6.45 -11.07
CA TYR A 31 -5.71 -7.22 -11.93
C TYR A 31 -5.82 -6.81 -13.41
N HIS A 32 -7.05 -6.59 -13.89
CA HIS A 32 -7.30 -6.20 -15.29
C HIS A 32 -6.81 -4.78 -15.63
N LEU A 33 -6.45 -3.97 -14.62
CA LEU A 33 -5.82 -2.68 -14.86
C LEU A 33 -4.41 -2.84 -15.44
N PHE A 34 -3.71 -3.92 -15.08
CA PHE A 34 -2.32 -4.16 -15.46
C PHE A 34 -2.20 -5.14 -16.63
N ASP A 35 -3.20 -6.00 -16.83
CA ASP A 35 -3.21 -7.04 -17.85
C ASP A 35 -3.13 -6.47 -19.28
N PRO A 36 -2.03 -6.74 -20.02
CA PRO A 36 -1.85 -6.28 -21.39
C PRO A 36 -2.79 -6.98 -22.38
N ASN A 37 -3.39 -8.11 -22.01
CA ASN A 37 -4.31 -8.87 -22.86
C ASN A 37 -5.78 -8.51 -22.60
N SER A 38 -6.04 -7.48 -21.80
CA SER A 38 -7.40 -7.00 -21.53
C SER A 38 -8.02 -6.34 -22.78
N THR A 39 -9.34 -6.24 -22.80
CA THR A 39 -10.08 -5.69 -23.95
C THR A 39 -9.64 -4.27 -24.27
N ASP A 40 -9.10 -4.06 -25.46
CA ASP A 40 -8.78 -2.73 -25.99
C ASP A 40 -9.98 -2.18 -26.76
N ILE A 41 -10.34 -0.93 -26.47
CA ILE A 41 -11.34 -0.17 -27.23
C ILE A 41 -10.63 1.03 -27.83
N PHE A 42 -10.63 1.15 -29.16
CA PHE A 42 -9.93 2.22 -29.90
C PHE A 42 -8.42 2.35 -29.59
N GLY A 43 -7.74 1.22 -29.31
CA GLY A 43 -6.31 1.22 -28.97
C GLY A 43 -5.98 1.69 -27.54
N TYR A 44 -7.01 1.96 -26.72
CA TYR A 44 -6.87 2.23 -25.29
C TYR A 44 -7.40 1.04 -24.48
N HIS A 45 -6.64 0.61 -23.46
CA HIS A 45 -7.10 -0.41 -22.52
C HIS A 45 -8.38 0.04 -21.81
N PHE A 46 -9.48 -0.70 -22.00
CA PHE A 46 -10.81 -0.33 -21.51
C PHE A 46 -10.85 -0.08 -19.99
N TYR A 47 -10.20 -0.95 -19.21
CA TYR A 47 -10.20 -0.86 -17.75
C TYR A 47 -9.43 0.38 -17.24
N ARG A 48 -8.35 0.78 -17.92
CA ARG A 48 -7.60 1.99 -17.58
C ARG A 48 -8.41 3.23 -17.92
N PHE A 49 -8.99 3.27 -19.11
CA PHE A 49 -9.82 4.40 -19.54
C PHE A 49 -11.04 4.58 -18.64
N THR A 50 -11.76 3.50 -18.34
CA THR A 50 -12.92 3.52 -17.44
C THR A 50 -12.53 3.96 -16.03
N GLY A 51 -11.42 3.45 -15.49
CA GLY A 51 -10.91 3.86 -14.18
C GLY A 51 -10.55 5.35 -14.12
N ILE A 52 -9.89 5.89 -15.16
CA ILE A 52 -9.57 7.32 -15.25
C ILE A 52 -10.86 8.15 -15.33
N PHE A 53 -11.82 7.75 -16.17
CA PHE A 53 -13.09 8.45 -16.31
C PHE A 53 -13.86 8.54 -14.98
N ILE A 54 -14.00 7.42 -14.27
CA ILE A 54 -14.65 7.37 -12.95
C ILE A 54 -13.91 8.27 -11.95
N THR A 55 -12.57 8.24 -11.97
CA THR A 55 -11.76 9.08 -11.08
C THR A 55 -12.01 10.56 -11.35
N VAL A 56 -11.95 10.99 -12.61
CA VAL A 56 -12.21 12.39 -13.01
C VAL A 56 -13.61 12.82 -12.58
N PHE A 57 -14.62 11.98 -12.84
CA PHE A 57 -16.00 12.27 -12.47
C PHE A 57 -16.16 12.48 -10.95
N ILE A 58 -15.55 11.62 -10.14
CA ILE A 58 -15.60 11.75 -8.68
C ILE A 58 -14.84 12.98 -8.20
N GLN A 59 -13.68 13.29 -8.80
CA GLN A 59 -12.94 14.51 -8.45
C GLN A 59 -13.69 15.79 -8.80
N LEU A 60 -14.48 15.81 -9.89
CA LEU A 60 -15.36 16.95 -10.19
C LEU A 60 -16.39 17.19 -9.07
N PHE A 61 -16.94 16.12 -8.48
CA PHE A 61 -17.84 16.27 -7.34
C PHE A 61 -17.14 16.73 -6.06
N VAL A 62 -15.92 16.24 -5.79
CA VAL A 62 -15.13 16.74 -4.66
C VAL A 62 -14.82 18.22 -4.84
N LEU A 63 -14.42 18.64 -6.05
CA LEU A 63 -14.20 20.05 -6.39
C LEU A 63 -15.48 20.87 -6.20
N PHE A 64 -16.63 20.36 -6.63
CA PHE A 64 -17.91 21.02 -6.41
C PHE A 64 -18.23 21.20 -4.91
N GLY A 65 -17.91 20.20 -4.08
CA GLY A 65 -18.02 20.30 -2.61
C GLY A 65 -16.97 21.22 -1.96
N LEU A 66 -15.84 21.49 -2.62
CA LEU A 66 -14.82 22.44 -2.17
C LEU A 66 -15.16 23.88 -2.52
N LEU A 67 -15.98 24.13 -3.54
CA LEU A 67 -16.37 25.49 -3.95
C LEU A 67 -17.05 26.26 -2.81
N GLY A 68 -17.78 25.60 -1.92
CA GLY A 68 -18.39 26.28 -0.78
C GLY A 68 -17.41 26.71 0.32
N CYS A 69 -16.12 26.38 0.21
CA CYS A 69 -15.07 27.02 1.03
C CYS A 69 -14.66 28.39 0.50
N PHE A 70 -14.90 28.67 -0.79
CA PHE A 70 -14.52 29.93 -1.44
C PHE A 70 -15.67 30.93 -1.57
N MET A 71 -16.90 30.47 -1.31
CA MET A 71 -18.11 31.27 -1.37
C MET A 71 -18.58 31.59 0.06
N GLU A 72 -19.14 32.78 0.25
CA GLU A 72 -19.76 33.15 1.52
C GLU A 72 -21.03 32.31 1.71
N MET A 73 -21.09 31.55 2.81
CA MET A 73 -22.19 30.62 3.11
C MET A 73 -22.95 31.09 4.35
N GLU A 74 -24.24 30.77 4.40
CA GLU A 74 -25.13 31.06 5.53
C GLU A 74 -24.72 30.28 6.79
N ASP A 75 -24.10 29.10 6.62
CA ASP A 75 -23.72 28.19 7.70
C ASP A 75 -22.29 28.45 8.24
N THR A 76 -22.15 28.56 9.56
CA THR A 76 -20.85 28.58 10.25
C THR A 76 -20.33 27.15 10.48
N ILE A 77 -19.09 26.87 10.07
CA ILE A 77 -18.44 25.58 10.35
C ILE A 77 -17.76 25.67 11.72
N ASN A 78 -17.96 24.63 12.53
CA ASN A 78 -17.20 24.46 13.76
C ASN A 78 -15.75 24.01 13.43
N ASP A 79 -14.77 24.43 14.22
CA ASP A 79 -13.35 24.10 13.99
C ASP A 79 -13.10 22.59 13.84
N ILE A 80 -13.81 21.76 14.62
CA ILE A 80 -13.75 20.29 14.55
C ILE A 80 -14.13 19.79 13.16
N GLU A 81 -15.20 20.33 12.59
CA GLU A 81 -15.70 19.92 11.27
C GLU A 81 -14.74 20.37 10.16
N GLN A 82 -14.09 21.52 10.34
CA GLN A 82 -13.05 21.99 9.42
C GLN A 82 -11.83 21.07 9.41
N PHE A 83 -11.34 20.62 10.56
CA PHE A 83 -10.21 19.69 10.62
C PHE A 83 -10.55 18.31 10.04
N ILE A 84 -11.76 17.81 10.30
CA ILE A 84 -12.25 16.56 9.68
C ILE A 84 -12.35 16.70 8.16
N PHE A 85 -12.85 17.84 7.67
CA PHE A 85 -12.91 18.14 6.25
C PHE A 85 -11.53 18.17 5.60
N ILE A 86 -10.53 18.79 6.24
CA ILE A 86 -9.14 18.78 5.76
C ILE A 86 -8.61 17.34 5.70
N PHE A 87 -8.84 16.54 6.73
CA PHE A 87 -8.42 15.13 6.77
C PHE A 87 -9.01 14.31 5.60
N VAL A 88 -10.30 14.47 5.30
CA VAL A 88 -10.96 13.78 4.19
C VAL A 88 -10.34 14.16 2.85
N ASN A 89 -10.06 15.46 2.65
CA ASN A 89 -9.44 15.95 1.42
C ASN A 89 -8.00 15.46 1.24
N LEU A 90 -7.21 15.43 2.32
CA LEU A 90 -5.87 14.82 2.31
C LEU A 90 -5.94 13.33 1.94
N SER A 91 -6.90 12.60 2.49
CA SER A 91 -7.12 11.18 2.19
C SER A 91 -7.55 10.94 0.75
N ASN A 92 -8.44 11.79 0.20
CA ASN A 92 -8.85 11.75 -1.20
C ASN A 92 -7.65 12.02 -2.13
N PHE A 93 -6.89 13.09 -1.88
CA PHE A 93 -5.71 13.42 -2.68
C PHE A 93 -4.71 12.25 -2.69
N LEU A 94 -4.42 11.66 -1.52
CA LEU A 94 -3.55 10.50 -1.41
C LEU A 94 -4.05 9.30 -2.23
N SER A 95 -5.35 9.01 -2.18
CA SER A 95 -5.97 7.90 -2.92
C SER A 95 -5.86 8.09 -4.43
N VAL A 96 -6.13 9.31 -4.92
CA VAL A 96 -6.00 9.67 -6.35
C VAL A 96 -4.55 9.60 -6.80
N MET A 97 -3.61 10.16 -6.03
CA MET A 97 -2.19 10.13 -6.36
C MET A 97 -1.66 8.71 -6.49
N LYS A 98 -2.04 7.82 -5.57
CA LYS A 98 -1.73 6.38 -5.66
C LYS A 98 -2.26 5.80 -6.97
N LEU A 99 -3.54 5.99 -7.26
CA LEU A 99 -4.18 5.47 -8.46
C LEU A 99 -3.49 5.97 -9.74
N CYS A 100 -3.21 7.26 -9.83
CA CYS A 100 -2.50 7.89 -10.97
C CYS A 100 -1.11 7.31 -11.20
N VAL A 101 -0.33 7.04 -10.13
CA VAL A 101 1.00 6.45 -10.28
C VAL A 101 0.91 5.02 -10.81
N PHE A 102 -0.04 4.23 -10.29
CA PHE A 102 -0.22 2.84 -10.72
C PHE A 102 -0.75 2.72 -12.15
N THR A 103 -1.66 3.62 -12.56
CA THR A 103 -2.14 3.66 -13.96
C THR A 103 -1.04 4.11 -14.91
N TYR A 104 -0.26 5.15 -14.56
CA TYR A 104 0.85 5.63 -15.38
C TYR A 104 1.97 4.60 -15.52
N LYS A 105 2.34 3.93 -14.43
CA LYS A 105 3.40 2.89 -14.42
C LYS A 105 2.86 1.47 -14.63
N ALA A 106 1.65 1.32 -15.17
CA ALA A 106 0.97 0.02 -15.26
C ALA A 106 1.80 -1.08 -15.94
N LYS A 107 2.55 -0.76 -17.00
CA LYS A 107 3.45 -1.71 -17.69
C LYS A 107 4.58 -2.20 -16.79
N ASN A 108 5.20 -1.29 -16.02
CA ASN A 108 6.26 -1.64 -15.08
C ASN A 108 5.69 -2.45 -13.89
N THR A 109 4.48 -2.11 -13.45
CA THR A 109 3.78 -2.90 -12.42
C THR A 109 3.47 -4.30 -12.92
N TRP A 110 3.07 -4.46 -14.20
CA TRP A 110 2.86 -5.75 -14.82
C TRP A 110 4.14 -6.60 -14.85
N ASP A 111 5.26 -6.01 -15.26
CA ASP A 111 6.58 -6.68 -15.22
C ASP A 111 6.97 -7.13 -13.80
N LEU A 112 6.50 -6.44 -12.76
CA LEU A 112 6.75 -6.85 -11.38
C LEU A 112 6.00 -8.12 -10.97
N PHE A 113 4.86 -8.44 -11.60
CA PHE A 113 4.12 -9.66 -11.30
C PHE A 113 4.95 -10.92 -11.52
N ASP A 114 5.96 -10.90 -12.39
CA ASP A 114 6.89 -12.02 -12.58
C ASP A 114 7.52 -12.50 -11.27
N VAL A 115 7.79 -11.59 -10.32
CA VAL A 115 8.40 -11.93 -9.02
C VAL A 115 7.47 -12.79 -8.16
N THR A 116 6.18 -12.68 -8.41
CA THR A 116 5.12 -13.37 -7.67
C THR A 116 4.92 -14.79 -8.15
N CYS A 117 5.45 -15.13 -9.34
CA CYS A 117 5.44 -16.48 -9.85
C CYS A 117 6.27 -17.41 -8.97
N ILE A 118 5.72 -18.58 -8.69
CA ILE A 118 6.45 -19.68 -8.05
C ILE A 118 7.71 -19.98 -8.88
N HIS A 119 7.62 -20.04 -10.19
CA HIS A 119 8.78 -20.34 -11.06
C HIS A 119 9.76 -19.16 -11.27
N PHE A 120 9.67 -18.07 -10.50
CA PHE A 120 10.55 -16.92 -10.64
C PHE A 120 12.02 -17.32 -10.46
N LEU A 121 12.40 -17.85 -9.29
CA LEU A 121 13.75 -18.37 -9.03
C LEU A 121 13.96 -19.72 -9.74
N LYS A 122 15.06 -19.86 -10.50
CA LYS A 122 15.28 -20.98 -11.42
C LYS A 122 16.31 -21.98 -10.90
N SER A 123 17.18 -21.58 -9.99
CA SER A 123 18.23 -22.45 -9.46
C SER A 123 17.65 -23.65 -8.70
N GLU A 124 18.28 -24.81 -8.87
CA GLU A 124 17.86 -26.08 -8.25
C GLU A 124 17.79 -25.97 -6.72
N LYS A 125 18.76 -25.26 -6.12
CA LYS A 125 18.83 -24.99 -4.69
C LYS A 125 17.64 -24.14 -4.19
N CYS A 126 17.23 -23.12 -4.94
CA CYS A 126 16.05 -22.32 -4.61
C CYS A 126 14.75 -23.13 -4.71
N CYS A 127 14.64 -24.03 -5.69
CA CYS A 127 13.44 -24.86 -5.88
C CYS A 127 13.10 -25.71 -4.66
N LYS A 128 14.11 -26.14 -3.88
CA LYS A 128 13.93 -26.98 -2.68
C LYS A 128 13.10 -26.29 -1.59
N TYR A 129 13.35 -24.99 -1.35
CA TYR A 129 12.74 -24.24 -0.25
C TYR A 129 11.53 -23.41 -0.68
N ARG A 130 11.38 -23.22 -1.99
CA ARG A 130 10.40 -22.31 -2.57
C ARG A 130 8.97 -22.58 -2.10
N ASN A 131 8.48 -23.81 -2.25
CA ASN A 131 7.05 -24.09 -2.08
C ASN A 131 6.61 -23.85 -0.64
N GLU A 132 7.39 -24.34 0.33
CA GLU A 132 7.12 -24.19 1.76
C GLU A 132 7.13 -22.70 2.18
N ILE A 133 8.16 -21.95 1.78
CA ILE A 133 8.30 -20.54 2.18
C ILE A 133 7.24 -19.67 1.51
N LEU A 134 6.99 -19.84 0.20
CA LEU A 134 5.98 -19.05 -0.52
C LEU A 134 4.56 -19.34 -0.04
N GLU A 135 4.21 -20.59 0.26
CA GLU A 135 2.88 -20.94 0.78
C GLU A 135 2.66 -20.33 2.18
N LYS A 136 3.65 -20.43 3.07
CA LYS A 136 3.61 -19.82 4.39
C LYS A 136 3.43 -18.30 4.30
N VAL A 137 4.15 -17.64 3.40
CA VAL A 137 4.06 -16.19 3.20
C VAL A 137 2.74 -15.79 2.54
N ARG A 138 2.25 -16.57 1.57
CA ARG A 138 0.93 -16.37 0.95
C ARG A 138 -0.18 -16.38 2.00
N ASN A 139 -0.19 -17.36 2.90
CA ASN A 139 -1.19 -17.45 3.97
C ASN A 139 -1.12 -16.26 4.93
N LYS A 140 0.10 -15.83 5.31
CA LYS A 140 0.28 -14.62 6.13
C LYS A 140 -0.20 -13.35 5.43
N SER A 141 0.13 -13.20 4.14
CA SER A 141 -0.28 -12.04 3.33
C SER A 141 -1.81 -11.98 3.19
N ILE A 142 -2.47 -13.11 2.90
CA ILE A 142 -3.93 -13.19 2.81
C ILE A 142 -4.58 -12.80 4.15
N LYS A 143 -4.08 -13.34 5.27
CA LYS A 143 -4.62 -13.01 6.60
C LYS A 143 -4.50 -11.52 6.91
N LEU A 144 -3.35 -10.90 6.62
CA LEU A 144 -3.11 -9.48 6.87
C LEU A 144 -3.95 -8.58 5.95
N THR A 145 -4.01 -8.88 4.65
CA THR A 145 -4.81 -8.10 3.68
C THR A 145 -6.30 -8.14 4.02
N ASN A 146 -6.83 -9.31 4.39
CA ASN A 146 -8.21 -9.44 4.86
C ASN A 146 -8.46 -8.66 6.15
N PHE A 147 -7.51 -8.67 7.09
CA PHE A 147 -7.59 -7.88 8.32
C PHE A 147 -7.65 -6.37 8.02
N ILE A 148 -6.78 -5.86 7.15
CA ILE A 148 -6.77 -4.44 6.74
C ILE A 148 -8.10 -4.07 6.09
N PHE A 149 -8.59 -4.91 5.16
CA PHE A 149 -9.87 -4.69 4.49
C PHE A 149 -11.03 -4.65 5.49
N GLY A 150 -11.12 -5.64 6.37
CA GLY A 150 -12.16 -5.71 7.41
C GLY A 150 -12.13 -4.49 8.33
N PHE A 151 -10.97 -4.14 8.87
CA PHE A 151 -10.83 -3.00 9.79
C PHE A 151 -11.23 -1.66 9.14
N ALA A 152 -10.87 -1.48 7.87
CA ALA A 152 -11.21 -0.27 7.13
C ALA A 152 -12.69 -0.21 6.72
N THR A 153 -13.32 -1.35 6.38
CA THR A 153 -14.78 -1.41 6.16
C THR A 153 -15.55 -1.08 7.44
N MET A 154 -15.12 -1.58 8.60
CA MET A 154 -15.75 -1.25 9.88
C MET A 154 -15.68 0.25 10.19
N THR A 155 -14.52 0.88 9.94
CA THR A 155 -14.37 2.32 10.14
C THR A 155 -15.26 3.14 9.21
N PHE A 156 -15.42 2.68 7.96
CA PHE A 156 -16.34 3.33 7.03
C PHE A 156 -17.80 3.21 7.45
N ILE A 157 -18.22 2.05 7.95
CA ILE A 157 -19.58 1.84 8.50
C ILE A 157 -19.84 2.80 9.68
N ILE A 158 -18.85 2.98 10.57
CA ILE A 158 -18.96 3.95 11.68
C ILE A 158 -19.16 5.37 11.12
N TRP A 159 -18.39 5.74 10.10
CA TRP A 159 -18.47 7.06 9.48
C TRP A 159 -19.79 7.32 8.75
N THR A 160 -20.40 6.31 8.12
CA THR A 160 -21.69 6.47 7.44
C THR A 160 -22.86 6.54 8.43
N ILE A 161 -22.81 5.76 9.51
CA ILE A 161 -23.87 5.74 10.53
C ILE A 161 -23.85 7.01 11.39
N TYR A 162 -22.67 7.55 11.69
CA TYR A 162 -22.49 8.74 12.54
C TYR A 162 -23.45 9.91 12.22
N PRO A 163 -23.45 10.48 10.99
CA PRO A 163 -24.29 11.64 10.67
C PRO A 163 -25.79 11.33 10.76
N LEU A 164 -26.21 10.10 10.44
CA LEU A 164 -27.61 9.70 10.57
C LEU A 164 -28.07 9.74 12.03
N VAL A 165 -27.25 9.24 12.94
CA VAL A 165 -27.54 9.26 14.38
C VAL A 165 -27.58 10.70 14.89
N VAL A 166 -26.59 11.53 14.56
CA VAL A 166 -26.53 12.93 15.02
C VAL A 166 -27.73 13.73 14.52
N ASN A 167 -28.09 13.60 13.24
CA ASN A 167 -29.25 14.31 12.68
C ASN A 167 -30.57 13.86 13.32
N LEU A 168 -30.74 12.58 13.63
CA LEU A 168 -31.93 12.09 14.34
C LEU A 168 -32.07 12.70 15.74
N PHE A 169 -30.96 12.94 16.43
CA PHE A 169 -30.97 13.64 17.73
C PHE A 169 -31.25 15.13 17.57
N LEU A 170 -30.62 15.81 16.60
CA LEU A 170 -30.83 17.23 16.32
C LEU A 170 -32.29 17.55 15.98
N ILE A 171 -32.94 16.72 15.15
CA ILE A 171 -34.36 16.87 14.79
C ILE A 171 -35.28 16.78 16.01
N LYS A 172 -34.91 16.00 17.03
CA LYS A 172 -35.72 15.82 18.24
C LYS A 172 -35.56 16.96 19.26
N THR A 173 -34.42 17.66 19.25
CA THR A 173 -34.11 18.67 20.27
C THR A 173 -34.40 20.11 19.84
N ASP A 174 -34.26 20.45 18.55
CA ASP A 174 -34.40 21.85 18.09
C ASP A 174 -35.24 21.97 16.81
N GLN A 175 -36.54 22.25 16.94
CA GLN A 175 -37.43 22.53 15.78
C GLN A 175 -37.21 23.92 15.14
N ASN A 176 -36.52 24.84 15.83
CA ASN A 176 -36.45 26.27 15.45
C ASN A 176 -35.11 26.72 14.85
N ASN A 177 -34.10 25.86 14.75
CA ASN A 177 -32.79 26.25 14.21
C ASN A 177 -32.68 25.96 12.71
N LEU A 178 -32.33 27.01 11.95
CA LEU A 178 -31.89 26.96 10.54
C LEU A 178 -30.51 26.30 10.40
N GLN A 179 -30.30 25.15 11.05
CA GLN A 179 -29.01 24.46 11.05
C GLN A 179 -28.97 23.42 9.93
N ARG A 180 -27.83 23.35 9.26
CA ARG A 180 -27.56 22.38 8.21
C ARG A 180 -27.38 20.97 8.79
N TYR A 181 -27.99 19.97 8.16
CA TYR A 181 -27.80 18.58 8.55
C TYR A 181 -26.36 18.09 8.30
N GLN A 182 -25.81 17.37 9.27
CA GLN A 182 -24.47 16.77 9.14
C GLN A 182 -24.49 15.63 8.12
N ASN A 183 -23.44 15.52 7.33
CA ASN A 183 -23.23 14.47 6.34
C ASN A 183 -21.92 13.72 6.64
N ILE A 184 -21.60 12.73 5.81
CA ILE A 184 -20.45 11.82 6.03
C ILE A 184 -19.13 12.62 6.09
N PHE A 185 -18.94 13.51 5.12
CA PHE A 185 -17.77 14.38 4.95
C PHE A 185 -18.07 15.85 5.23
N ASN A 186 -19.34 16.22 5.40
CA ASN A 186 -19.77 17.61 5.55
C ASN A 186 -19.23 18.50 4.41
N MET A 187 -19.34 18.04 3.16
CA MET A 187 -18.89 18.82 2.00
C MET A 187 -19.68 20.12 1.89
N ARG A 188 -19.02 21.24 1.61
CA ARG A 188 -19.69 22.53 1.46
C ARG A 188 -20.15 22.75 0.02
N TYR A 189 -21.29 22.16 -0.31
CA TYR A 189 -21.95 22.44 -1.59
C TYR A 189 -22.45 23.89 -1.65
N PRO A 190 -22.34 24.57 -2.81
CA PRO A 190 -22.80 25.94 -2.99
C PRO A 190 -24.32 26.03 -3.19
N VAL A 191 -25.07 25.68 -2.15
CA VAL A 191 -26.53 25.67 -2.10
C VAL A 191 -27.00 26.26 -0.76
N THR A 192 -28.20 26.83 -0.72
CA THR A 192 -28.79 27.37 0.53
C THR A 192 -29.11 26.25 1.52
N ILE A 193 -29.18 26.58 2.81
CA ILE A 193 -29.45 25.60 3.88
C ILE A 193 -30.80 24.89 3.65
N ASN A 194 -31.81 25.64 3.21
CA ASN A 194 -33.15 25.09 2.95
C ASN A 194 -33.12 24.05 1.82
N THR A 195 -32.47 24.37 0.69
CA THR A 195 -32.34 23.44 -0.43
C THR A 195 -31.49 22.22 -0.05
N TYR A 196 -30.42 22.41 0.71
CA TYR A 196 -29.58 21.31 1.19
C TYR A 196 -30.37 20.34 2.07
N ASN A 197 -31.11 20.86 3.07
CA ASN A 197 -31.89 20.05 4.00
C ASN A 197 -33.07 19.35 3.28
N GLN A 198 -33.72 20.01 2.32
CA GLN A 198 -34.79 19.41 1.51
C GLN A 198 -34.29 18.22 0.68
N TYR A 199 -33.09 18.32 0.09
CA TYR A 199 -32.47 17.27 -0.72
C TYR A 199 -31.37 16.50 0.02
N TYR A 200 -31.43 16.43 1.35
CA TYR A 200 -30.37 15.86 2.19
C TYR A 200 -29.95 14.45 1.75
N PHE A 201 -30.91 13.56 1.49
CA PHE A 201 -30.60 12.18 1.09
C PHE A 201 -29.82 12.10 -0.22
N PHE A 202 -30.03 13.04 -1.15
CA PHE A 202 -29.28 13.08 -2.41
C PHE A 202 -27.80 13.41 -2.16
N PHE A 203 -27.52 14.45 -1.37
CA PHE A 203 -26.16 14.81 -0.98
C PHE A 203 -25.50 13.70 -0.13
N TYR A 204 -26.27 13.04 0.74
CA TYR A 204 -25.80 11.91 1.53
C TYR A 204 -25.37 10.73 0.65
N THR A 205 -26.19 10.34 -0.33
CA THR A 205 -25.86 9.26 -1.27
C THR A 205 -24.61 9.60 -2.09
N ILE A 206 -24.47 10.85 -2.54
CA ILE A 206 -23.29 11.32 -3.27
C ILE A 206 -22.02 11.18 -2.41
N GLU A 207 -22.02 11.70 -1.18
CA GLU A 207 -20.86 11.59 -0.28
C GLU A 207 -20.54 10.13 0.08
N MET A 208 -21.56 9.27 0.20
CA MET A 208 -21.38 7.84 0.45
C MET A 208 -20.66 7.14 -0.71
N ILE A 209 -21.06 7.42 -1.95
CA ILE A 209 -20.40 6.89 -3.16
C ILE A 209 -18.95 7.38 -3.23
N MET A 210 -18.71 8.68 -2.98
CA MET A 210 -17.35 9.23 -2.95
C MET A 210 -16.49 8.55 -1.88
N GLY A 211 -17.05 8.34 -0.68
CA GLY A 211 -16.33 7.76 0.43
C GLY A 211 -15.97 6.30 0.19
N PHE A 212 -16.91 5.54 -0.38
CA PHE A 212 -16.64 4.18 -0.82
C PHE A 212 -15.53 4.14 -1.85
N PHE A 213 -15.53 5.05 -2.84
CA PHE A 213 -14.47 5.13 -3.84
C PHE A 213 -13.10 5.46 -3.25
N ILE A 214 -13.01 6.46 -2.36
CA ILE A 214 -11.75 6.86 -1.72
C ILE A 214 -11.17 5.69 -0.91
N LEU A 215 -12.02 5.07 -0.09
CA LEU A 215 -11.67 3.94 0.77
C LEU A 215 -11.21 2.75 -0.08
N TYR A 216 -11.99 2.39 -1.09
CA TYR A 216 -11.74 1.28 -1.99
C TYR A 216 -10.37 1.39 -2.64
N ASN A 217 -10.10 2.50 -3.33
CA ASN A 217 -8.83 2.69 -4.04
C ASN A 217 -7.64 2.73 -3.09
N SER A 218 -7.78 3.38 -1.92
CA SER A 218 -6.68 3.49 -0.97
C SER A 218 -6.29 2.12 -0.38
N ILE A 219 -7.27 1.35 0.11
CA ILE A 219 -7.01 0.02 0.69
C ILE A 219 -6.51 -0.97 -0.36
N LEU A 220 -7.12 -0.96 -1.55
CA LEU A 220 -6.76 -1.88 -2.63
C LEU A 220 -5.28 -1.73 -3.01
N ILE A 221 -4.81 -0.50 -3.13
CA ILE A 221 -3.41 -0.21 -3.46
C ILE A 221 -2.50 -0.55 -2.27
N ASP A 222 -2.89 -0.23 -1.04
CA ASP A 222 -2.08 -0.53 0.14
C ASP A 222 -1.93 -2.03 0.38
N THR A 223 -3.01 -2.79 0.24
CA THR A 223 -2.98 -4.26 0.36
C THR A 223 -2.12 -4.87 -0.75
N PHE A 224 -2.20 -4.33 -1.97
CA PHE A 224 -1.35 -4.73 -3.09
C PHE A 224 0.13 -4.51 -2.78
N LEU A 225 0.52 -3.32 -2.33
CA LEU A 225 1.90 -2.99 -1.94
C LEU A 225 2.41 -3.92 -0.83
N VAL A 226 1.60 -4.15 0.20
CA VAL A 226 1.93 -5.06 1.31
C VAL A 226 2.14 -6.50 0.82
N SER A 227 1.30 -7.00 -0.11
CA SER A 227 1.48 -8.32 -0.70
C SER A 227 2.77 -8.43 -1.51
N PHE A 228 3.14 -7.41 -2.28
CA PHE A 228 4.42 -7.40 -3.01
C PHE A 228 5.62 -7.40 -2.07
N CYS A 229 5.57 -6.62 -0.99
CA CYS A 229 6.62 -6.62 0.03
C CYS A 229 6.82 -8.02 0.63
N TRP A 230 5.73 -8.71 0.97
CA TRP A 230 5.79 -10.09 1.49
C TRP A 230 6.48 -11.04 0.51
N VAL A 231 6.10 -11.00 -0.77
CA VAL A 231 6.73 -11.85 -1.79
C VAL A 231 8.22 -11.54 -1.92
N LEU A 232 8.62 -10.27 -1.98
CA LEU A 232 10.03 -9.89 -2.05
C LEU A 232 10.83 -10.42 -0.86
N ILE A 233 10.28 -10.29 0.35
CA ILE A 233 10.87 -10.84 1.58
C ILE A 233 11.05 -12.36 1.47
N ALA A 234 10.04 -13.08 0.99
CA ALA A 234 10.08 -14.52 0.81
C ALA A 234 11.16 -14.94 -0.20
N GLN A 235 11.27 -14.23 -1.33
CA GLN A 235 12.27 -14.53 -2.36
C GLN A 235 13.70 -14.30 -1.84
N TYR A 236 13.92 -13.26 -1.02
CA TYR A 236 15.22 -13.06 -0.35
C TYR A 236 15.52 -14.12 0.71
N GLU A 237 14.51 -14.59 1.43
CA GLU A 237 14.65 -15.69 2.39
C GLU A 237 15.02 -17.00 1.68
N ILE A 238 14.37 -17.33 0.56
CA ILE A 238 14.71 -18.49 -0.28
C ILE A 238 16.16 -18.39 -0.78
N LEU A 239 16.61 -17.22 -1.22
CA LEU A 239 18.00 -17.01 -1.65
C LEU A 239 18.99 -17.25 -0.51
N SER A 240 18.69 -16.76 0.70
CA SER A 240 19.54 -16.95 1.88
C SER A 240 19.72 -18.44 2.21
N GLU A 241 18.63 -19.20 2.21
CA GLU A 241 18.65 -20.66 2.44
C GLU A 241 19.33 -21.41 1.28
N ALA A 242 19.09 -20.98 0.04
CA ALA A 242 19.69 -21.59 -1.14
C ALA A 242 21.22 -21.45 -1.12
N PHE A 243 21.75 -20.26 -0.78
CA PHE A 243 23.18 -20.08 -0.57
C PHE A 243 23.68 -20.99 0.56
N GLY A 244 23.08 -20.95 1.75
CA GLY A 244 23.52 -21.78 2.88
C GLY A 244 23.53 -23.29 2.60
N SER A 245 22.67 -23.77 1.70
CA SER A 245 22.59 -25.18 1.28
C SER A 245 23.64 -25.63 0.24
N ILE A 246 24.56 -24.74 -0.16
CA ILE A 246 25.67 -25.08 -1.07
C ILE A 246 26.76 -25.78 -0.26
N GLU A 247 26.71 -27.11 -0.29
CA GLU A 247 27.69 -27.99 0.34
C GLU A 247 28.68 -28.52 -0.69
N PHE A 248 29.94 -28.61 -0.27
CA PHE A 248 30.98 -29.33 -0.99
C PHE A 248 31.03 -30.79 -0.50
N LYS A 249 30.82 -31.77 -1.39
CA LYS A 249 31.06 -33.18 -1.08
C LYS A 249 32.48 -33.53 -1.54
N ASN A 250 33.29 -34.04 -0.61
CA ASN A 250 34.75 -34.15 -0.72
C ASN A 250 35.32 -35.11 -1.79
N ASN A 251 34.50 -35.59 -2.73
CA ASN A 251 34.91 -36.62 -3.67
C ASN A 251 34.70 -36.11 -5.10
N THR A 252 35.81 -35.85 -5.82
CA THR A 252 35.95 -35.46 -7.24
C THR A 252 35.96 -33.96 -7.59
N LYS A 253 36.80 -33.58 -8.58
CA LYS A 253 36.83 -32.24 -9.21
C LYS A 253 35.48 -31.83 -9.80
N ASP A 254 34.68 -32.80 -10.25
CA ASP A 254 33.33 -32.55 -10.76
C ASP A 254 32.40 -31.96 -9.69
N CYS A 255 32.62 -32.28 -8.41
CA CYS A 255 31.86 -31.72 -7.31
C CYS A 255 32.19 -30.24 -7.05
N SER A 256 33.45 -29.82 -7.26
CA SER A 256 33.84 -28.41 -7.09
C SER A 256 33.33 -27.53 -8.25
N ILE A 257 33.32 -28.08 -9.45
CA ILE A 257 32.71 -27.44 -10.64
C ILE A 257 31.20 -27.27 -10.41
N LYS A 258 30.52 -28.33 -9.97
CA LYS A 258 29.08 -28.29 -9.67
C LYS A 258 28.73 -27.26 -8.59
N ALA A 259 29.46 -27.21 -7.48
CA ALA A 259 29.23 -26.21 -6.43
C ALA A 259 29.46 -24.77 -6.92
N CYS A 260 30.45 -24.56 -7.81
CA CYS A 260 30.70 -23.26 -8.41
C CYS A 260 29.59 -22.85 -9.39
N ASP A 261 29.05 -23.78 -10.17
CA ASP A 261 27.95 -23.52 -11.10
C ASP A 261 26.61 -23.32 -10.37
N ASP A 262 26.35 -24.10 -9.32
CA ASP A 262 25.23 -23.89 -8.40
C ASP A 262 25.29 -22.48 -7.81
N PHE A 263 26.45 -22.05 -7.29
CA PHE A 263 26.63 -20.71 -6.75
C PHE A 263 26.39 -19.61 -7.79
N LYS A 264 26.91 -19.76 -9.02
CA LYS A 264 26.63 -18.81 -10.11
C LYS A 264 25.14 -18.75 -10.46
N SER A 265 24.45 -19.90 -10.43
CA SER A 265 23.01 -19.96 -10.72
C SER A 265 22.21 -19.18 -9.67
N VAL A 266 22.50 -19.37 -8.37
CA VAL A 266 21.85 -18.64 -7.27
C VAL A 266 22.22 -17.15 -7.33
N LEU A 267 23.46 -16.80 -7.67
CA LEU A 267 23.88 -15.40 -7.85
C LEU A 267 23.14 -14.73 -9.02
N SER A 268 22.89 -15.46 -10.11
CA SER A 268 22.09 -14.96 -11.24
C SER A 268 20.63 -14.69 -10.84
N ASP A 269 20.06 -15.55 -10.00
CA ASP A 269 18.74 -15.41 -9.43
C ASP A 269 18.67 -14.18 -8.50
N GLN A 270 19.68 -13.97 -7.65
CA GLN A 270 19.81 -12.79 -6.80
C GLN A 270 19.89 -11.50 -7.62
N ARG A 271 20.69 -11.48 -8.69
CA ARG A 271 20.79 -10.33 -9.60
C ARG A 271 19.43 -9.99 -10.22
N ARG A 272 18.69 -11.01 -10.68
CA ARG A 272 17.34 -10.82 -11.22
C ARG A 272 16.37 -10.26 -10.18
N LEU A 273 16.40 -10.77 -8.95
CA LEU A 273 15.58 -10.25 -7.85
C LEU A 273 15.93 -8.80 -7.52
N ASN A 274 17.22 -8.45 -7.43
CA ASN A 274 17.66 -7.08 -7.17
C ASN A 274 17.22 -6.11 -8.26
N LEU A 275 17.21 -6.52 -9.54
CA LEU A 275 16.69 -5.69 -10.63
C LEU A 275 15.19 -5.42 -10.47
N LYS A 276 14.40 -6.45 -10.13
CA LYS A 276 12.96 -6.28 -9.88
C LYS A 276 12.69 -5.46 -8.60
N LEU A 277 13.55 -5.55 -7.58
CA LEU A 277 13.49 -4.64 -6.41
C LEU A 277 13.75 -3.18 -6.80
N LYS A 278 14.74 -2.91 -7.68
CA LYS A 278 14.97 -1.55 -8.22
C LYS A 278 13.76 -1.02 -8.98
N LEU A 279 13.13 -1.87 -9.79
CA LEU A 279 11.89 -1.55 -10.50
C LEU A 279 10.76 -1.21 -9.51
N TYR A 280 10.55 -2.05 -8.50
CA TYR A 280 9.57 -1.83 -7.44
C TYR A 280 9.80 -0.49 -6.75
N TYR A 281 11.03 -0.22 -6.30
CA TYR A 281 11.39 1.04 -5.65
C TYR A 281 11.16 2.25 -6.56
N SER A 282 11.46 2.16 -7.86
CA SER A 282 11.16 3.24 -8.81
C SER A 282 9.66 3.54 -8.89
N ILE A 283 8.80 2.51 -8.87
CA ILE A 283 7.34 2.69 -8.93
C ILE A 283 6.83 3.36 -7.66
N ILE A 284 7.22 2.83 -6.50
CA ILE A 284 6.62 3.21 -5.21
C ILE A 284 7.26 4.42 -4.56
N TRP A 285 8.47 4.83 -4.97
CA TRP A 285 9.22 5.90 -4.31
C TRP A 285 8.38 7.16 -4.08
N TYR A 286 7.78 7.66 -5.16
CA TYR A 286 6.97 8.87 -5.12
C TYR A 286 5.71 8.66 -4.27
N VAL A 287 5.06 7.50 -4.39
CA VAL A 287 3.87 7.15 -3.60
C VAL A 287 4.20 7.18 -2.12
N ILE A 288 5.27 6.53 -1.68
CA ILE A 288 5.63 6.46 -0.26
C ILE A 288 6.02 7.84 0.27
N LEU A 289 6.76 8.64 -0.51
CA LEU A 289 7.13 9.99 -0.11
C LEU A 289 5.89 10.85 0.14
N THR A 290 4.96 10.88 -0.81
CA THR A 290 3.69 11.60 -0.65
C THR A 290 2.84 11.05 0.50
N TYR A 291 2.84 9.72 0.66
CA TYR A 291 2.13 9.02 1.72
C TYR A 291 2.64 9.44 3.10
N VAL A 292 3.94 9.40 3.35
CA VAL A 292 4.51 9.79 4.65
C VAL A 292 4.14 11.23 5.00
N VAL A 293 4.27 12.16 4.05
CA VAL A 293 3.94 13.58 4.29
C VAL A 293 2.46 13.76 4.60
N LEU A 294 1.58 13.25 3.74
CA LEU A 294 0.13 13.44 3.86
C LEU A 294 -0.46 12.69 5.06
N SER A 295 0.07 11.51 5.39
CA SER A 295 -0.34 10.76 6.57
C SER A 295 0.15 11.43 7.86
N SER A 296 1.32 12.06 7.88
CA SER A 296 1.74 12.90 9.01
C SER A 296 0.81 14.11 9.19
N CYS A 297 0.47 14.82 8.12
CA CYS A 297 -0.51 15.91 8.18
C CYS A 297 -1.88 15.41 8.68
N SER A 298 -2.32 14.26 8.20
CA SER A 298 -3.58 13.63 8.61
C SER A 298 -3.60 13.32 10.11
N ILE A 299 -2.52 12.74 10.64
CA ILE A 299 -2.37 12.45 12.07
C ILE A 299 -2.47 13.75 12.89
N ILE A 300 -1.77 14.81 12.48
CA ILE A 300 -1.82 16.12 13.16
C ILE A 300 -3.24 16.70 13.16
N THR A 301 -3.94 16.67 12.01
CA THR A 301 -5.33 17.17 11.93
C THR A 301 -6.29 16.37 12.81
N LEU A 302 -6.10 15.05 12.89
CA LEU A 302 -6.93 14.18 13.75
C LEU A 302 -6.63 14.40 15.24
N THR A 303 -5.37 14.65 15.63
CA THR A 303 -5.06 14.98 17.03
C THR A 303 -5.64 16.31 17.46
N TYR A 304 -5.59 17.35 16.63
CA TYR A 304 -6.25 18.62 16.94
C TYR A 304 -7.77 18.47 17.04
N SER A 305 -8.37 17.69 16.13
CA SER A 305 -9.80 17.35 16.19
C SER A 305 -10.15 16.64 17.50
N PHE A 306 -9.30 15.72 17.95
CA PHE A 306 -9.47 14.99 19.21
C PHE A 306 -9.42 15.94 20.42
N ILE A 307 -8.38 16.78 20.53
CA ILE A 307 -8.24 17.77 21.61
C ILE A 307 -9.45 18.70 21.67
N MET A 308 -9.85 19.26 20.53
CA MET A 308 -11.00 20.17 20.46
C MET A 308 -12.31 19.47 20.85
N THR A 309 -12.48 18.19 20.50
CA THR A 309 -13.64 17.38 20.91
C THR A 309 -13.64 17.13 22.42
N CYS A 310 -12.48 16.89 23.03
CA CYS A 310 -12.36 16.73 24.49
C CYS A 310 -12.67 18.02 25.24
N ILE A 311 -12.19 19.18 24.77
CA ILE A 311 -12.49 20.48 25.37
C ILE A 311 -13.98 20.84 25.20
N SER A 312 -14.55 20.52 24.03
CA SER A 312 -15.96 20.79 23.70
C SER A 312 -16.97 19.79 24.31
N SER A 313 -16.54 18.95 25.26
CA SER A 313 -17.33 17.85 25.87
C SER A 313 -18.57 18.30 26.67
N THR A 314 -19.01 19.55 26.54
CA THR A 314 -20.31 20.03 27.04
C THR A 314 -21.49 19.61 26.14
N LYS A 315 -21.25 18.97 24.98
CA LYS A 315 -22.29 18.47 24.06
C LYS A 315 -22.81 17.07 24.42
N SER A 316 -24.06 16.77 24.03
CA SER A 316 -24.85 15.58 24.42
C SER A 316 -24.35 14.21 23.93
N LEU A 317 -23.40 14.14 22.97
CA LEU A 317 -22.89 12.88 22.39
C LEU A 317 -21.34 12.87 22.23
N PRO A 318 -20.58 12.94 23.34
CA PRO A 318 -19.11 13.01 23.27
C PRO A 318 -18.49 11.68 22.82
N VAL A 319 -19.05 10.54 23.27
CA VAL A 319 -18.50 9.20 23.00
C VAL A 319 -18.51 8.86 21.51
N LEU A 320 -19.62 9.13 20.81
CA LEU A 320 -19.75 8.81 19.39
C LEU A 320 -18.78 9.64 18.53
N SER A 321 -18.57 10.90 18.90
CA SER A 321 -17.64 11.82 18.23
C SER A 321 -16.18 11.39 18.45
N ILE A 322 -15.84 10.93 19.66
CA ILE A 322 -14.52 10.37 19.97
C ILE A 322 -14.25 9.11 19.13
N ILE A 323 -15.21 8.18 19.04
CA ILE A 323 -15.08 6.96 18.22
C ILE A 323 -14.84 7.30 16.74
N LYS A 324 -15.56 8.30 16.20
CA LYS A 324 -15.39 8.77 14.82
C LYS A 324 -13.96 9.24 14.51
N ILE A 325 -13.25 9.80 15.48
CA ILE A 325 -11.88 10.34 15.33
C ILE A 325 -10.81 9.27 15.60
N ILE A 326 -10.99 8.44 16.63
CA ILE A 326 -10.01 7.40 17.00
C ILE A 326 -9.89 6.32 15.92
N ALA A 327 -11.00 5.94 15.28
CA ALA A 327 -11.00 4.90 14.24
C ALA A 327 -10.08 5.25 13.03
N PRO A 328 -10.23 6.40 12.35
CA PRO A 328 -9.32 6.79 11.26
C PRO A 328 -7.89 7.04 11.75
N PHE A 329 -7.69 7.58 12.95
CA PHE A 329 -6.36 7.76 13.54
C PHE A 329 -5.61 6.42 13.66
N SER A 330 -6.32 5.38 14.13
CA SER A 330 -5.77 4.03 14.27
C SER A 330 -5.42 3.42 12.91
N ILE A 331 -6.29 3.62 11.89
CA ILE A 331 -6.00 3.14 10.53
C ILE A 331 -4.75 3.79 9.97
N VAL A 332 -4.69 5.13 9.96
CA VAL A 332 -3.56 5.86 9.36
C VAL A 332 -2.25 5.49 10.06
N SER A 333 -2.26 5.44 11.40
CA SER A 333 -1.09 5.03 12.18
C SER A 333 -0.64 3.61 11.85
N PHE A 334 -1.59 2.67 11.76
CA PHE A 334 -1.28 1.27 11.44
C PHE A 334 -0.73 1.12 10.02
N GLN A 335 -1.24 1.88 9.05
CA GLN A 335 -0.74 1.84 7.69
C GLN A 335 0.69 2.41 7.58
N ILE A 336 1.02 3.53 8.24
CA ILE A 336 2.42 4.04 8.28
C ILE A 336 3.33 2.99 8.92
N PHE A 337 2.90 2.41 10.04
CA PHE A 337 3.64 1.34 10.70
C PHE A 337 3.94 0.16 9.75
N LEU A 338 2.92 -0.33 9.04
CA LEU A 338 3.10 -1.43 8.08
C LEU A 338 4.12 -1.10 7.00
N HIS A 339 4.03 0.08 6.38
CA HIS A 339 4.99 0.49 5.34
C HIS A 339 6.42 0.55 5.91
N CYS A 340 6.62 1.22 7.05
CA CYS A 340 7.92 1.31 7.71
C CYS A 340 8.47 -0.06 8.12
N TYR A 341 7.62 -0.96 8.63
CA TYR A 341 7.97 -2.32 9.01
C TYR A 341 8.42 -3.13 7.79
N PHE A 342 7.66 -3.13 6.70
CA PHE A 342 7.99 -3.90 5.50
C PHE A 342 9.27 -3.42 4.84
N PHE A 343 9.48 -2.11 4.71
CA PHE A 343 10.74 -1.61 4.15
C PHE A 343 11.94 -1.93 5.05
N GLY A 344 11.78 -1.85 6.36
CA GLY A 344 12.79 -2.32 7.31
C GLY A 344 13.10 -3.81 7.13
N LEU A 345 12.06 -4.64 7.00
CA LEU A 345 12.18 -6.09 6.86
C LEU A 345 12.79 -6.52 5.53
N ILE A 346 12.46 -5.86 4.42
CA ILE A 346 13.10 -6.08 3.11
C ILE A 346 14.60 -5.80 3.22
N ASN A 347 14.99 -4.68 3.83
CA ASN A 347 16.40 -4.33 3.99
C ASN A 347 17.13 -5.36 4.87
N PHE A 348 16.50 -5.81 5.96
CA PHE A 348 17.05 -6.84 6.83
C PHE A 348 17.23 -8.18 6.09
N LYS A 349 16.22 -8.64 5.35
CA LYS A 349 16.29 -9.89 4.57
C LYS A 349 17.25 -9.80 3.39
N LYS A 350 17.42 -8.63 2.78
CA LYS A 350 18.47 -8.41 1.78
C LYS A 350 19.87 -8.57 2.39
N ALA A 351 20.09 -8.02 3.58
CA ALA A 351 21.36 -8.16 4.30
C ALA A 351 21.61 -9.61 4.76
N SER A 352 20.56 -10.36 5.13
CA SER A 352 20.71 -11.77 5.52
C SER A 352 21.19 -12.67 4.37
N VAL A 353 21.04 -12.27 3.11
CA VAL A 353 21.63 -13.01 1.98
C VAL A 353 23.15 -13.11 2.09
N SER A 354 23.83 -12.05 2.54
CA SER A 354 25.29 -12.10 2.79
C SER A 354 25.63 -13.11 3.88
N TYR A 355 24.76 -13.26 4.88
CA TYR A 355 24.91 -14.30 5.92
C TYR A 355 24.71 -15.71 5.34
N GLY A 356 23.71 -15.90 4.48
CA GLY A 356 23.52 -17.17 3.75
C GLY A 356 24.70 -17.54 2.85
N MET A 357 25.34 -16.56 2.21
CA MET A 357 26.59 -16.78 1.48
C MET A 357 27.73 -17.22 2.40
N TYR A 358 27.81 -16.66 3.62
CA TYR A 358 28.85 -17.02 4.58
C TYR A 358 28.64 -18.41 5.20
N SER A 359 27.39 -18.85 5.37
CA SER A 359 27.07 -20.17 5.95
C SER A 359 27.33 -21.35 5.02
N CYS A 360 27.68 -21.09 3.74
CA CYS A 360 28.17 -22.12 2.83
C CYS A 360 29.42 -22.82 3.41
N ASN A 361 29.69 -24.07 3.02
CA ASN A 361 30.93 -24.77 3.41
C ASN A 361 32.17 -24.25 2.61
N TRP A 362 32.41 -22.94 2.61
CA TRP A 362 33.39 -22.28 1.75
C TRP A 362 34.85 -22.56 2.14
N THR A 363 35.11 -22.96 3.39
CA THR A 363 36.47 -23.23 3.89
C THR A 363 37.11 -24.41 3.15
N SER A 364 36.31 -25.43 2.82
CA SER A 364 36.71 -26.63 2.09
C SER A 364 36.75 -26.46 0.56
N MET A 365 36.31 -25.31 0.03
CA MET A 365 36.20 -25.09 -1.41
C MET A 365 37.47 -24.50 -2.06
N ASP A 366 37.53 -24.62 -3.39
CA ASP A 366 38.62 -24.13 -4.24
C ASP A 366 38.83 -22.62 -4.14
N LEU A 367 40.06 -22.16 -4.40
CA LEU A 367 40.43 -20.74 -4.39
C LEU A 367 39.59 -19.89 -5.36
N LYS A 368 39.17 -20.48 -6.49
CA LYS A 368 38.27 -19.82 -7.45
C LYS A 368 36.90 -19.53 -6.84
N PHE A 369 36.35 -20.46 -6.06
CA PHE A 369 35.08 -20.27 -5.35
C PHE A 369 35.22 -19.18 -4.28
N LYS A 370 36.28 -19.23 -3.47
CA LYS A 370 36.55 -18.24 -2.42
C LYS A 370 36.63 -16.81 -2.97
N LYS A 371 37.30 -16.62 -4.11
CA LYS A 371 37.34 -15.32 -4.81
C LYS A 371 35.96 -14.87 -5.28
N LEU A 372 35.18 -15.77 -5.86
CA LEU A 372 33.82 -15.48 -6.32
C LEU A 372 32.89 -15.10 -5.16
N LEU A 373 32.97 -15.83 -4.04
CA LEU A 373 32.23 -15.55 -2.82
C LEU A 373 32.53 -14.15 -2.29
N LEU A 374 33.82 -13.83 -2.14
CA LEU A 374 34.28 -12.53 -1.64
C LEU A 374 33.77 -11.38 -2.51
N LEU A 375 33.91 -11.49 -3.84
CA LEU A 375 33.42 -10.49 -4.78
C LEU A 375 31.89 -10.34 -4.69
N SER A 376 31.16 -11.45 -4.54
CA SER A 376 29.69 -11.44 -4.44
C SER A 376 29.22 -10.74 -3.16
N MET A 377 29.88 -10.97 -2.03
CA MET A 377 29.61 -10.25 -0.77
C MET A 377 29.90 -8.76 -0.90
N GLN A 378 31.05 -8.39 -1.46
CA GLN A 378 31.42 -6.99 -1.69
C GLN A 378 30.41 -6.28 -2.60
N MET A 379 29.95 -6.94 -3.67
CA MET A 379 28.93 -6.41 -4.56
C MET A 379 27.57 -6.24 -3.85
N ASN A 380 27.19 -7.19 -2.98
CA ASN A 380 25.94 -7.09 -2.23
C ASN A 380 25.97 -5.93 -1.21
N ASP A 381 27.10 -5.77 -0.52
CA ASP A 381 27.31 -4.69 0.45
C ASP A 381 27.41 -3.30 -0.20
N ALA A 382 27.96 -3.23 -1.42
CA ALA A 382 28.01 -2.00 -2.20
C ALA A 382 26.62 -1.57 -2.73
N ASP A 383 25.74 -2.52 -3.05
CA ASP A 383 24.38 -2.28 -3.54
C ASP A 383 23.43 -1.92 -2.39
N LYS A 384 23.64 -0.76 -1.75
CA LYS A 384 22.77 -0.20 -0.69
C LYS A 384 21.44 0.32 -1.27
N LEU A 385 20.61 -0.58 -1.79
CA LEU A 385 19.25 -0.27 -2.23
C LEU A 385 18.35 -0.10 -1.01
N MET A 386 18.22 1.14 -0.54
CA MET A 386 17.30 1.51 0.52
C MET A 386 16.40 2.63 0.03
N ILE A 387 15.11 2.56 0.36
CA ILE A 387 14.21 3.69 0.14
C ILE A 387 14.54 4.77 1.16
N LYS A 388 14.86 5.96 0.68
CA LYS A 388 15.18 7.12 1.50
C LYS A 388 14.07 8.16 1.33
N ALA A 389 13.51 8.71 2.41
CA ALA A 389 12.56 9.82 2.31
C ALA A 389 13.28 11.12 1.92
N THR A 390 14.50 11.30 2.41
CA THR A 390 15.43 12.38 2.06
C THR A 390 16.84 11.80 2.01
N PRO A 391 17.85 12.48 1.42
CA PRO A 391 19.22 11.97 1.38
C PRO A 391 19.75 11.49 2.74
N THR A 392 19.23 12.06 3.83
CA THR A 392 19.57 11.78 5.22
C THR A 392 18.57 10.87 5.98
N ARG A 393 17.31 10.73 5.55
CA ARG A 393 16.30 9.92 6.28
C ARG A 393 15.89 8.68 5.50
N ILE A 394 16.08 7.52 6.13
CA ILE A 394 15.66 6.22 5.59
C ILE A 394 14.23 5.94 6.04
N ILE A 395 13.42 5.32 5.17
CA ILE A 395 12.08 4.87 5.53
C ILE A 395 12.22 3.55 6.28
N ASN A 396 12.23 3.63 7.61
CA ASN A 396 12.39 2.52 8.53
C ASN A 396 11.45 2.70 9.74
N LEU A 397 11.49 1.75 10.68
CA LEU A 397 10.72 1.82 11.92
C LEU A 397 11.08 3.05 12.78
N GLU A 398 12.32 3.55 12.69
CA GLU A 398 12.76 4.76 13.39
C GLU A 398 11.99 6.01 12.92
N LEU A 399 11.69 6.12 11.62
CA LEU A 399 10.86 7.18 11.09
C LEU A 399 9.44 7.15 11.69
N PHE A 400 8.86 5.95 11.82
CA PHE A 400 7.55 5.78 12.45
C PHE A 400 7.56 6.23 13.92
N VAL A 401 8.55 5.78 14.69
CA VAL A 401 8.71 6.18 16.10
C VAL A 401 8.82 7.70 16.23
N LYS A 402 9.60 8.36 15.35
CA LYS A 402 9.71 9.83 15.33
C LYS A 402 8.36 10.50 15.09
N VAL A 403 7.56 10.04 14.12
CA VAL A 403 6.22 10.58 13.85
C VAL A 403 5.29 10.41 15.06
N MET A 404 5.30 9.23 15.69
CA MET A 404 4.47 8.96 16.88
C MET A 404 4.88 9.82 18.08
N ILE A 405 6.18 10.00 18.32
CA ILE A 405 6.69 10.88 19.39
C ILE A 405 6.25 12.33 19.15
N THR A 406 6.37 12.84 17.92
CA THR A 406 5.92 14.20 17.60
C THR A 406 4.41 14.34 17.84
N THR A 407 3.63 13.34 17.47
CA THR A 407 2.18 13.32 17.69
C THR A 407 1.84 13.33 19.18
N TYR A 408 2.52 12.49 19.98
CA TYR A 408 2.35 12.47 21.42
C TYR A 408 2.72 13.81 22.06
N ASN A 409 3.84 14.41 21.65
CA ASN A 409 4.29 15.70 22.16
C ASN A 409 3.25 16.81 21.91
N ILE A 410 2.59 16.81 20.74
CA ILE A 410 1.51 17.76 20.42
C ILE A 410 0.30 17.56 21.34
N VAL A 411 -0.01 16.32 21.73
CA VAL A 411 -1.14 16.00 22.62
C VAL A 411 -0.82 16.27 24.10
N SER A 412 0.44 16.14 24.50
CA SER A 412 0.87 16.37 25.89
C SER A 412 1.14 17.85 26.23
N LEU A 413 1.31 18.68 25.19
CA LEU A 413 1.37 20.15 25.28
C LEU A 413 -0.03 20.71 25.47
#